data_AF-A0A5N3V900-F1
#
_entry.id   AF-A0A5N3V900-F1
#
_cell.length_a   1.000
_cell.length_b   1.000
_cell.length_c   1.000
_cell.angle_alpha   90.00
_cell.angle_beta   90.00
_cell.angle_gamma   90.00
#
_symmetry.space_group_name_H-M   'P 1'
#
loop_
_entity.id
_entity.type
_entity.pdbx_description
1 polymer ?
#
loop_
_entity_poly.entity_id
_entity_poly.type
_entity_poly.pdbx_seq_one_letter_code
_entity_poly.pdbx_strand_id
1 'polypeptide(L)' 'MEIGTASAIKGKLQELGAYVDEELPDYIMVMVANKKSQDQMTEDLSLFLGNTTSRFTL' A
#
# COMPACT_ATOMS: atom_id res chain seq x y z
N MET A 1 7.13 -0.16 8.44
CA MET A 1 7.09 -0.71 7.07
C MET A 1 8.28 -0.17 6.28
N GLU A 2 9.33 -0.97 6.08
CA GLU A 2 10.39 -0.67 5.11
C GLU A 2 9.98 -1.23 3.74
N ILE A 3 9.18 -0.49 2.98
CA ILE A 3 8.97 -0.79 1.56
C ILE A 3 9.50 0.42 0.79
N GLY A 4 10.81 0.39 0.50
CA GLY A 4 11.56 1.56 0.03
C GLY A 4 11.47 1.85 -1.47
N THR A 5 10.72 1.08 -2.27
CA THR A 5 10.63 1.30 -3.72
C THR A 5 9.25 0.94 -4.29
N ALA A 6 8.82 1.65 -5.34
CA ALA A 6 7.58 1.37 -6.08
C ALA A 6 7.50 -0.08 -6.59
N SER A 7 8.64 -0.67 -6.98
CA SER A 7 8.71 -2.08 -7.39
C SER A 7 8.35 -3.05 -6.26
N ALA A 8 8.80 -2.78 -5.03
CA ALA A 8 8.46 -3.61 -3.87
C ALA A 8 6.99 -3.46 -3.47
N ILE A 9 6.43 -2.25 -3.60
CA ILE A 9 4.99 -2.00 -3.39
C ILE A 9 4.17 -2.81 -4.40
N LYS A 10 4.53 -2.72 -5.69
CA LYS A 10 3.84 -3.46 -6.76
C LYS A 10 3.91 -4.97 -6.56
N GLY A 11 5.07 -5.49 -6.16
CA GLY A 11 5.25 -6.92 -5.83
C GLY A 11 4.32 -7.38 -4.71
N LYS A 12 4.31 -6.68 -3.57
CA LYS A 12 3.43 -7.02 -2.43
C LYS A 12 1.95 -6.97 -2.80
N LEU A 13 1.54 -5.98 -3.60
CA LEU A 13 0.14 -5.88 -4.06
C LEU A 13 -0.25 -7.04 -4.99
N GLN A 14 0.65 -7.44 -5.90
CA GLN A 14 0.44 -8.59 -6.78
C GLN A 14 0.33 -9.91 -5.99
N GLU A 15 1.19 -10.11 -4.97
CA GLU A 15 1.14 -11.28 -4.08
C GLU A 15 -0.19 -11.39 -3.32
N LEU A 16 -0.77 -10.25 -2.94
CA LEU A 16 -2.07 -10.20 -2.25
C LEU A 16 -3.27 -10.38 -3.19
N GLY A 17 -3.05 -10.46 -4.50
CA GLY A 17 -4.10 -10.53 -5.50
C GLY A 17 -4.95 -9.26 -5.57
N ALA A 18 -4.43 -8.14 -5.06
CA ALA A 18 -5.08 -6.85 -5.16
C ALA A 18 -5.03 -6.36 -6.61
N TYR A 19 -6.14 -5.82 -7.11
CA TYR A 19 -6.12 -5.14 -8.39
C TYR A 19 -5.26 -3.88 -8.24
N VAL A 20 -4.11 -3.87 -8.92
CA VAL A 20 -3.17 -2.75 -8.90
C VAL A 20 -3.48 -1.89 -10.11
N ASP A 21 -4.20 -0.79 -9.87
CA ASP A 21 -4.19 0.32 -10.82
C ASP A 21 -2.77 0.92 -10.90
N GLU A 22 -2.40 1.48 -12.04
CA GLU A 22 -1.08 2.06 -12.27
C GLU A 22 -0.77 3.22 -11.29
N GLU A 23 -1.81 3.87 -10.75
CA GLU A 23 -1.70 5.01 -9.82
C GLU A 23 -1.55 4.62 -8.34
N LEU A 24 -1.97 3.41 -7.94
CA LEU A 24 -1.98 3.00 -6.53
C LEU A 24 -0.58 2.91 -5.91
N PRO A 25 0.46 2.39 -6.61
CA PRO A 25 1.83 2.41 -6.11
C PRO A 25 2.35 3.82 -5.81
N ASP A 26 2.02 4.81 -6.65
CA ASP A 26 2.44 6.20 -6.45
C ASP A 26 1.74 6.81 -5.24
N TYR A 27 0.46 6.51 -5.06
CA TYR A 27 -0.29 6.92 -3.87
C TYR A 27 0.34 6.38 -2.58
N ILE A 28 0.74 5.11 -2.56
CA ILE A 28 1.43 4.50 -1.41
C ILE A 28 2.81 5.13 -1.19
N MET A 29 3.57 5.40 -2.26
CA MET A 29 4.86 6.11 -2.16
C MET A 29 4.70 7.48 -1.50
N VAL A 30 3.64 8.24 -1.82
CA VAL A 30 3.33 9.51 -1.18
C VAL A 30 3.03 9.34 0.31
N MET A 31 2.33 8.28 0.72
CA MET A 31 2.10 8.01 2.15
C MET A 31 3.41 7.73 2.91
N VAL A 32 4.30 6.92 2.32
CA VAL A 32 5.61 6.59 2.90
C VAL A 32 6.49 7.83 2.99
N ALA A 33 6.53 8.65 1.93
CA ALA A 33 7.27 9.92 1.92
C ALA A 33 6.76 10.91 2.99
N ASN A 34 5.45 10.93 3.22
CA ASN A 34 4.83 11.72 4.29
C ASN A 34 4.94 11.09 5.69
N LYS A 35 5.62 9.94 5.82
CA LYS A 35 5.78 9.22 7.09
C LYS A 35 4.46 8.91 7.79
N LYS A 36 3.40 8.61 7.02
CA LYS A 36 2.12 8.19 7.59
C LYS A 36 2.33 6.95 8.48
N SER A 37 1.60 6.91 9.58
CA SER A 37 1.62 5.73 10.46
C SER A 37 0.95 4.54 9.78
N GLN A 38 1.21 3.33 10.29
CA GLN A 38 0.56 2.12 9.80
C GLN A 38 -0.98 2.21 9.88
N ASP A 39 -1.50 2.80 10.96
CA ASP A 39 -2.95 3.00 11.13
C ASP A 39 -3.52 3.94 10.07
N GLN A 40 -2.84 5.07 9.82
CA GLN A 40 -3.24 6.03 8.79
C GLN A 40 -3.20 5.40 7.39
N MET A 41 -2.15 4.63 7.08
CA MET A 41 -2.06 3.90 5.82
C MET A 41 -3.17 2.84 5.71
N THR A 42 -3.53 2.19 6.82
CA THR A 42 -4.59 1.17 6.85
C THR A 42 -5.96 1.79 6.59
N GLU A 43 -6.22 2.96 7.19
CA GLU A 43 -7.47 3.68 6.98
C GLU A 43 -7.58 4.15 5.52
N ASP A 44 -6.55 4.79 4.98
CA ASP A 44 -6.54 5.29 3.60
C ASP A 44 -6.60 4.16 2.55
N LEU A 45 -5.87 3.07 2.76
CA LEU A 45 -5.83 1.94 1.82
C LEU A 45 -7.03 1.00 1.95
N SER A 46 -7.88 1.16 2.96
CA SER A 46 -9.10 0.34 3.14
C SER A 46 -10.06 0.46 1.95
N LEU A 47 -10.12 1.65 1.33
CA LEU A 47 -10.97 1.91 0.16
C LEU A 47 -10.48 1.22 -1.12
N PHE A 48 -9.17 0.94 -1.21
CA PHE A 48 -8.55 0.34 -2.39
C PHE A 48 -8.37 -1.18 -2.25
N LEU A 49 -7.96 -1.63 -1.06
CA LEU A 49 -7.53 -3.00 -0.80
C LEU A 49 -8.53 -3.80 0.05
N GLY A 50 -9.52 -3.13 0.65
CA GLY A 50 -10.58 -3.76 1.44
C GLY A 50 -10.03 -4.72 2.50
N ASN A 51 -10.45 -6.00 2.43
CA ASN A 51 -10.01 -7.02 3.39
C ASN A 51 -8.51 -7.35 3.31
N THR A 52 -7.82 -6.95 2.24
CA THR A 52 -6.37 -7.18 2.07
C THR A 52 -5.52 -6.06 2.64
N THR A 53 -6.11 -4.93 3.05
CA THR A 53 -5.36 -3.77 3.56
C THR A 53 -4.52 -4.11 4.77
N SER A 54 -5.07 -4.83 5.75
CA SER A 54 -4.34 -5.23 6.95
C SER A 54 -3.12 -6.08 6.62
N ARG A 55 -3.23 -7.00 5.64
CA ARG A 55 -2.09 -7.81 5.18
C ARG A 55 -1.05 -6.98 4.44
N PHE A 56 -1.48 -5.92 3.76
CA PHE A 56 -0.58 -5.00 3.11
C PHE A 56 0.16 -4.11 4.11
N THR A 57 -0.51 -3.63 5.17
CA THR A 57 0.07 -2.68 6.12
C THR A 57 0.88 -3.32 7.25
N LEU A 58 0.66 -4.61 7.52
CA LEU A 58 1.50 -5.45 8.38
C LEU A 58 2.94 -5.60 7.86
#